data_AF-A0A385SYC1-F1
#
_entry.id   AF-A0A385SYC1-F1
#
_cell.length_a   1.000
_cell.length_b   1.000
_cell.length_c   1.000
_cell.angle_alpha   90.00
_cell.angle_beta   90.00
_cell.angle_gamma   90.00
#
_symmetry.space_group_name_H-M   'P 1'
#
loop_
_entity.id
_entity.type
_entity.pdbx_description
1 polymer ?
#
loop_
_entity_poly.entity_id
_entity_poly.type
_entity_poly.pdbx_seq_one_letter_code
_entity_poly.pdbx_strand_id
1 'polypeptide(L)'
;MCECSAYSDLELIRESIDKRIATTKKLKKQLQWVAESPAGDSLYKCDGCQQLWQSSHAWNWGNKEYLFKVPTIAVADWMEEFFARPDQMLLYSGMMHDYFEKNKFVVSDTPCRKEGCGHNALVNNVLCKEHFIQSLQQFGMLPKFPEGRMFSPYG
;
A
#
# COMPACT_ATOMS: atom_id res chain seq x y z
N MET A 1 3.91 27.24 -14.96
CA MET A 1 3.73 25.98 -15.72
C MET A 1 3.97 24.83 -14.73
N CYS A 2 3.12 23.81 -14.67
CA CYS A 2 3.27 22.74 -13.67
C CYS A 2 4.32 21.69 -14.10
N GLU A 3 5.06 21.13 -13.15
CA GLU A 3 6.08 20.08 -13.40
C GLU A 3 5.59 18.65 -13.07
N CYS A 4 4.28 18.44 -12.84
CA CYS A 4 3.74 17.15 -12.39
C CYS A 4 4.03 15.98 -13.34
N SER A 5 4.18 16.23 -14.64
CA SER A 5 4.55 15.21 -15.63
C SER A 5 6.00 14.76 -15.53
N ALA A 6 6.89 15.55 -14.93
CA ALA A 6 8.30 15.18 -14.72
C ALA A 6 8.49 14.09 -13.65
N TYR A 7 7.40 13.75 -12.95
CA TYR A 7 7.37 12.81 -11.86
C TYR A 7 6.53 11.59 -12.25
N SER A 8 7.16 10.44 -12.49
CA SER A 8 6.44 9.19 -12.79
C SER A 8 5.70 8.65 -11.55
N ASP A 9 4.85 7.66 -11.76
CA ASP A 9 4.37 6.83 -10.65
C ASP A 9 5.56 6.13 -9.98
N LEU A 10 5.40 5.77 -8.70
CA LEU A 10 6.43 5.04 -7.98
C LEU A 10 6.41 3.59 -8.46
N GLU A 11 7.59 3.06 -8.69
CA GLU A 11 7.75 1.62 -8.83
C GLU A 11 7.88 1.03 -7.42
N LEU A 12 7.39 -0.18 -7.20
CA LEU A 12 7.56 -0.88 -5.92
C LEU A 12 8.98 -1.46 -5.81
N ILE A 13 9.97 -0.57 -5.80
CA ILE A 13 11.40 -0.86 -5.57
C ILE A 13 12.00 0.23 -4.69
N ARG A 14 13.07 -0.11 -3.97
CA ARG A 14 13.67 0.74 -2.94
C ARG A 14 14.14 2.09 -3.51
N GLU A 15 14.78 2.03 -4.67
CA GLU A 15 15.39 3.15 -5.38
C GLU A 15 14.34 4.18 -5.83
N SER A 16 13.14 3.74 -6.16
CA SER A 16 12.05 4.62 -6.58
C SER A 16 11.57 5.47 -5.40
N ILE A 17 11.38 4.85 -4.24
CA ILE A 17 11.04 5.54 -2.98
C ILE A 17 12.14 6.52 -2.58
N ASP A 18 13.42 6.11 -2.64
CA ASP A 18 14.56 6.99 -2.30
C ASP A 18 14.61 8.24 -3.20
N LYS A 19 14.47 8.06 -4.52
CA LYS A 19 14.41 9.18 -5.48
C LYS A 19 13.24 10.11 -5.18
N ARG A 20 12.09 9.56 -4.80
CA ARG A 20 10.92 10.36 -4.48
C ARG A 20 11.11 11.15 -3.19
N ILE A 21 11.64 10.54 -2.14
CA ILE A 21 11.97 11.23 -0.88
C ILE A 21 12.88 12.43 -1.19
N ALA A 22 13.94 12.23 -1.97
CA ALA A 22 14.89 13.30 -2.32
C ALA A 22 14.23 14.48 -3.06
N THR A 23 13.20 14.20 -3.87
CA THR A 23 12.53 15.23 -4.70
C THR A 23 11.26 15.80 -4.08
N THR A 24 10.73 15.19 -3.02
CA THR A 24 9.45 15.55 -2.38
C THR A 24 9.42 16.99 -1.90
N LYS A 25 10.50 17.48 -1.27
CA LYS A 25 10.59 18.88 -0.81
C LYS A 25 10.45 19.89 -1.95
N LYS A 26 11.00 19.59 -3.15
CA LYS A 26 10.86 20.46 -4.33
C LYS A 26 9.44 20.40 -4.87
N LEU A 27 8.88 19.19 -5.01
CA LEU A 27 7.54 18.98 -5.53
C LEU A 27 6.47 19.65 -4.66
N LYS A 28 6.52 19.45 -3.33
CA LYS A 28 5.56 19.97 -2.36
C LYS A 28 5.37 21.50 -2.44
N LYS A 29 6.43 22.25 -2.77
CA LYS A 29 6.37 23.72 -2.95
C LYS A 29 5.47 24.17 -4.10
N GLN A 30 5.13 23.28 -5.03
CA GLN A 30 4.29 23.57 -6.20
C GLN A 30 2.84 23.10 -6.02
N LEU A 31 2.50 22.57 -4.85
CA LEU A 31 1.21 21.97 -4.57
C LEU A 31 0.48 22.76 -3.49
N GLN A 32 -0.84 22.88 -3.64
CA GLN A 32 -1.71 23.37 -2.58
C GLN A 32 -2.10 22.21 -1.68
N TRP A 33 -2.03 22.43 -0.36
CA TRP A 33 -2.58 21.50 0.61
C TRP A 33 -4.11 21.53 0.54
N VAL A 34 -4.74 20.35 0.64
CA VAL A 34 -6.19 20.15 0.51
C VAL A 34 -6.79 19.63 1.81
N ALA A 35 -6.21 18.56 2.36
CA ALA A 35 -6.72 17.89 3.55
C ALA A 35 -5.61 17.07 4.23
N GLU A 36 -5.88 16.61 5.46
CA GLU A 36 -5.03 15.69 6.20
C GLU A 36 -5.89 14.59 6.83
N SER A 37 -5.49 13.34 6.64
CA SER A 37 -6.17 12.17 7.19
C SER A 37 -5.84 12.01 8.69
N PRO A 38 -6.67 11.31 9.47
CA PRO A 38 -6.35 10.95 10.85
C PRO A 38 -5.06 10.15 11.01
N ALA A 39 -4.61 9.47 9.95
CA ALA A 39 -3.38 8.69 9.92
C ALA A 39 -2.12 9.54 9.66
N GLY A 40 -2.27 10.85 9.44
CA GLY A 40 -1.17 11.79 9.19
C GLY A 40 -0.69 11.85 7.74
N ASP A 41 -1.35 11.16 6.81
CA ASP A 41 -1.17 11.39 5.37
C ASP A 41 -1.88 12.69 4.98
N SER A 42 -1.30 13.48 4.08
CA SER A 42 -1.92 14.72 3.59
C SER A 42 -2.24 14.62 2.10
N LEU A 43 -3.35 15.23 1.68
CA LEU A 43 -3.73 15.38 0.29
C LEU A 43 -3.33 16.76 -0.21
N TYR A 44 -2.72 16.80 -1.38
CA TYR A 44 -2.34 18.00 -2.08
C TYR A 44 -2.89 18.00 -3.50
N LYS A 45 -2.99 19.20 -4.08
CA LYS A 45 -3.46 19.42 -5.44
C LYS A 45 -2.54 20.38 -6.19
N CYS A 46 -2.25 20.05 -7.44
CA CYS A 46 -1.53 20.96 -8.32
C CYS A 46 -2.49 21.93 -9.01
N ASP A 47 -2.27 23.24 -8.89
CA ASP A 47 -3.13 24.23 -9.56
C ASP A 47 -3.07 24.17 -11.08
N GLY A 48 -1.89 23.82 -11.63
CA GLY A 48 -1.68 23.85 -13.08
C GLY A 48 -2.34 22.71 -13.84
N CYS A 49 -2.38 21.49 -13.27
CA CYS A 49 -2.94 20.31 -13.94
C CYS A 49 -4.02 19.59 -13.14
N GLN A 50 -4.37 20.10 -11.96
CA GLN A 50 -5.37 19.52 -11.06
C GLN A 50 -5.03 18.10 -10.52
N GLN A 51 -3.83 17.58 -10.81
CA GLN A 51 -3.33 16.31 -10.27
C GLN A 51 -3.34 16.32 -8.74
N LEU A 52 -3.87 15.25 -8.16
CA LEU A 52 -3.83 14.98 -6.73
C LEU A 52 -2.56 14.20 -6.35
N TRP A 53 -2.03 14.54 -5.17
CA TRP A 53 -0.85 13.93 -4.58
C TRP A 53 -1.12 13.60 -3.12
N GLN A 54 -0.78 12.41 -2.69
CA GLN A 54 -0.81 12.03 -1.28
C GLN A 54 0.60 12.02 -0.72
N SER A 55 0.80 12.59 0.46
CA SER A 55 2.03 12.40 1.24
C SER A 55 1.90 11.23 2.17
N SER A 56 3.00 10.53 2.39
CA SER A 56 3.14 9.58 3.48
C SER A 56 4.54 9.62 4.07
N HIS A 57 4.74 8.92 5.19
CA HIS A 57 6.03 8.81 5.88
C HIS A 57 6.54 7.38 5.84
N ALA A 58 7.64 7.18 5.10
CA ALA A 58 8.23 5.87 4.93
C ALA A 58 9.03 5.47 6.19
N TRP A 59 8.43 4.65 7.06
CA TRP A 59 9.03 4.25 8.34
C TRP A 59 10.39 3.56 8.16
N ASN A 60 10.49 2.63 7.21
CA ASN A 60 11.74 1.91 6.87
C ASN A 60 12.80 2.76 6.15
N TRP A 61 12.54 4.07 6.02
CA TRP A 61 13.45 5.08 5.49
C TRP A 61 13.79 6.16 6.51
N GLY A 62 13.60 5.88 7.81
CA GLY A 62 13.82 6.86 8.88
C GLY A 62 12.69 7.88 8.96
N ASN A 63 11.45 7.43 8.72
CA ASN A 63 10.24 8.25 8.78
C ASN A 63 10.29 9.48 7.85
N LYS A 64 10.87 9.31 6.65
CA LYS A 64 11.00 10.40 5.67
C LYS A 64 9.70 10.58 4.88
N GLU A 65 9.27 11.84 4.76
CA GLU A 65 8.11 12.20 3.93
C GLU A 65 8.40 11.94 2.45
N TYR A 66 7.40 11.40 1.75
CA TYR A 66 7.40 11.30 0.30
C TYR A 66 6.00 11.55 -0.28
N LEU A 67 5.94 12.03 -1.53
CA LEU A 67 4.69 12.28 -2.25
C LEU A 67 4.48 11.28 -3.39
N PHE A 68 3.25 10.85 -3.64
CA PHE A 68 2.91 10.03 -4.79
C PHE A 68 1.60 10.47 -5.43
N LYS A 69 1.47 10.25 -6.74
CA LYS A 69 0.25 10.58 -7.48
C LYS A 69 -0.86 9.66 -7.03
N VAL A 70 -2.06 10.23 -6.94
CA VAL A 70 -3.27 9.46 -6.70
C VAL A 70 -4.33 9.81 -7.74
N PRO A 71 -5.25 8.88 -8.06
CA PRO A 71 -6.39 9.17 -8.93
C PRO A 71 -7.21 10.36 -8.42
N THR A 72 -7.97 10.98 -9.33
CA THR A 72 -8.97 11.97 -8.94
C THR A 72 -9.99 11.33 -8.01
N ILE A 73 -10.23 11.98 -6.87
CA ILE A 73 -11.15 11.52 -5.82
C ILE A 73 -11.77 12.76 -5.14
N ALA A 74 -12.98 12.62 -4.59
CA ALA A 74 -13.53 13.64 -3.72
C ALA A 74 -12.77 13.67 -2.38
N VAL A 75 -12.59 14.85 -1.79
CA VAL A 75 -11.87 14.99 -0.52
C VAL A 75 -12.56 14.20 0.59
N ALA A 76 -13.90 14.16 0.61
CA ALA A 76 -14.67 13.39 1.58
C ALA A 76 -14.34 11.88 1.48
N ASP A 77 -14.40 11.32 0.27
CA ASP A 77 -14.10 9.89 0.04
C ASP A 77 -12.64 9.55 0.41
N TRP A 78 -11.70 10.47 0.16
CA TRP A 78 -10.29 10.29 0.54
C TRP A 78 -10.09 10.35 2.07
N MET A 79 -10.88 11.17 2.77
CA MET A 79 -10.85 11.25 4.23
C MET A 79 -11.43 10.00 4.90
N GLU A 80 -12.40 9.34 4.28
CA GLU A 80 -12.93 8.06 4.72
C GLU A 80 -11.91 6.94 4.52
N GLU A 81 -11.24 6.92 3.37
CA GLU A 81 -10.22 5.92 3.04
C GLU A 81 -9.18 6.50 2.06
N PHE A 82 -7.99 6.78 2.58
CA PHE A 82 -6.85 7.26 1.81
C PHE A 82 -6.26 6.14 0.93
N PHE A 83 -5.40 6.48 -0.02
CA PHE A 83 -4.80 5.49 -0.92
C PHE A 83 -3.65 4.73 -0.25
N ALA A 84 -3.53 3.43 -0.56
CA ALA A 84 -2.48 2.57 -0.01
C ALA A 84 -1.08 3.13 -0.26
N ARG A 85 -0.21 3.04 0.76
CA ARG A 85 1.12 3.67 0.76
C ARG A 85 2.13 2.80 0.00
N PRO A 86 2.77 3.29 -1.08
CA PRO A 86 3.70 2.48 -1.89
C PRO A 86 4.85 1.84 -1.11
N ASP A 87 5.38 2.50 -0.08
CA ASP A 87 6.44 1.93 0.76
C ASP A 87 5.96 0.70 1.55
N GLN A 88 4.74 0.76 2.10
CA GLN A 88 4.13 -0.38 2.80
C GLN A 88 3.82 -1.53 1.85
N MET A 89 3.40 -1.22 0.62
CA MET A 89 3.16 -2.22 -0.42
C MET A 89 4.43 -2.94 -0.85
N LEU A 90 5.53 -2.20 -1.02
CA LEU A 90 6.85 -2.76 -1.29
C LEU A 90 7.28 -3.73 -0.17
N LEU A 91 7.14 -3.32 1.09
CA LEU A 91 7.51 -4.16 2.22
C LEU A 91 6.63 -5.40 2.33
N TYR A 92 5.31 -5.24 2.20
CA TYR A 92 4.36 -6.35 2.22
C TYR A 92 4.67 -7.35 1.12
N SER A 93 4.81 -6.89 -0.13
CA SER A 93 5.08 -7.77 -1.27
C SER A 93 6.41 -8.53 -1.12
N GLY A 94 7.48 -7.87 -0.69
CA GLY A 94 8.77 -8.52 -0.44
C GLY A 94 8.69 -9.59 0.65
N MET A 95 8.08 -9.27 1.80
CA MET A 95 7.93 -10.23 2.90
C MET A 95 7.03 -11.42 2.53
N MET A 96 5.93 -11.17 1.82
CA MET A 96 5.03 -12.23 1.38
C MET A 96 5.66 -13.09 0.29
N HIS A 97 6.43 -12.51 -0.63
CA HIS A 97 7.19 -13.24 -1.64
C HIS A 97 8.17 -14.21 -0.99
N ASP A 98 9.04 -13.72 -0.10
CA ASP A 98 9.98 -14.54 0.67
C ASP A 98 9.27 -15.67 1.42
N TYR A 99 8.12 -15.37 2.01
CA TYR A 99 7.33 -16.36 2.74
C TYR A 99 6.80 -17.45 1.81
N PHE A 100 6.25 -17.09 0.65
CA PHE A 100 5.74 -18.06 -0.32
C PHE A 100 6.84 -18.87 -1.01
N GLU A 101 8.03 -18.31 -1.21
CA GLU A 101 9.16 -19.08 -1.73
C GLU A 101 9.63 -20.16 -0.73
N LYS A 102 9.64 -19.82 0.56
CA LYS A 102 10.09 -20.73 1.63
C LYS A 102 9.03 -21.76 2.04
N ASN A 103 7.74 -21.48 1.81
CA ASN A 103 6.63 -22.30 2.29
C ASN A 103 5.77 -22.82 1.14
N LYS A 104 5.73 -24.15 0.99
CA LYS A 104 4.85 -24.81 0.02
C LYS A 104 3.48 -25.06 0.63
N PHE A 105 2.44 -24.55 -0.05
CA PHE A 105 1.05 -24.78 0.32
C PHE A 105 0.46 -25.89 -0.53
N VAL A 106 0.14 -27.02 0.10
CA VAL A 106 -0.54 -28.14 -0.54
C VAL A 106 -1.98 -28.16 -0.05
N VAL A 107 -2.93 -28.10 -0.98
CA VAL A 107 -4.38 -28.17 -0.69
C VAL A 107 -4.75 -29.63 -0.41
N SER A 108 -5.56 -29.88 0.61
CA SER A 108 -6.12 -31.19 0.93
C SER A 108 -7.50 -31.39 0.29
N ASP A 109 -8.08 -32.57 0.50
CA ASP A 109 -9.48 -32.86 0.11
C ASP A 109 -10.49 -32.51 1.22
N THR A 110 -10.03 -31.98 2.35
CA THR A 110 -10.89 -31.62 3.49
C THR A 110 -11.34 -30.17 3.38
N PRO A 111 -12.59 -29.82 3.71
CA PRO A 111 -13.07 -28.45 3.66
C PRO A 111 -12.41 -27.59 4.75
N CYS A 112 -12.27 -26.29 4.47
CA CYS A 112 -11.83 -25.32 5.46
C CYS A 112 -12.86 -25.20 6.61
N ARG A 113 -12.36 -25.12 7.85
CA ARG A 113 -13.20 -24.99 9.05
C ARG A 113 -13.77 -23.58 9.27
N LYS A 114 -13.34 -22.58 8.50
CA LYS A 114 -13.91 -21.24 8.62
C LYS A 114 -15.35 -21.25 8.11
N GLU A 115 -16.26 -20.77 8.93
CA GLU A 115 -17.68 -20.65 8.59
C GLU A 115 -17.86 -19.88 7.27
N GLY A 116 -18.68 -20.44 6.37
CA GLY A 116 -18.95 -19.87 5.05
C GLY A 116 -17.81 -20.01 4.02
N CYS A 117 -16.70 -20.67 4.35
CA CYS A 117 -15.62 -20.88 3.39
C CYS A 117 -15.90 -22.07 2.46
N GLY A 118 -15.89 -21.82 1.14
CA GLY A 118 -16.04 -22.87 0.11
C GLY A 118 -14.72 -23.51 -0.35
N HIS A 119 -13.58 -23.15 0.25
CA HIS A 119 -12.27 -23.67 -0.13
C HIS A 119 -11.86 -24.87 0.72
N ASN A 120 -11.02 -25.74 0.15
CA ASN A 120 -10.39 -26.81 0.91
C ASN A 120 -9.25 -26.29 1.81
N ALA A 121 -9.02 -27.01 2.89
CA ALA A 121 -7.93 -26.78 3.83
C ALA A 121 -6.56 -27.10 3.21
N LEU A 122 -5.50 -26.73 3.92
CA LEU A 122 -4.15 -27.19 3.60
C LEU A 122 -3.89 -28.56 4.23
N VAL A 123 -2.99 -29.34 3.63
CA VAL A 123 -2.47 -30.57 4.26
C VAL A 123 -1.90 -30.22 5.64
N ASN A 124 -2.27 -31.00 6.66
CA ASN A 124 -1.93 -30.78 8.07
C ASN A 124 -2.46 -29.46 8.66
N ASN A 125 -3.47 -28.84 8.08
CA ASN A 125 -4.16 -27.68 8.62
C ASN A 125 -5.69 -27.84 8.51
N VAL A 126 -6.43 -27.08 9.33
CA VAL A 126 -7.90 -27.00 9.27
C VAL A 126 -8.38 -25.78 8.45
N LEU A 127 -7.46 -24.91 8.06
CA LEU A 127 -7.72 -23.68 7.32
C LEU A 127 -7.23 -23.81 5.87
N CYS A 128 -7.94 -23.16 4.94
CA CYS A 128 -7.45 -22.95 3.59
C CYS A 128 -6.27 -21.97 3.58
N LYS A 129 -5.59 -21.83 2.44
CA LYS A 129 -4.46 -20.91 2.28
C LYS A 129 -4.79 -19.50 2.79
N GLU A 130 -5.91 -18.94 2.36
CA GLU A 130 -6.30 -17.56 2.72
C GLU A 130 -6.50 -17.40 4.23
N HIS A 131 -7.33 -18.24 4.84
CA HIS A 131 -7.60 -18.17 6.28
C HIS A 131 -6.38 -18.49 7.14
N PHE A 132 -5.49 -19.36 6.65
CA PHE A 132 -4.21 -19.62 7.31
C PHE A 132 -3.33 -18.36 7.32
N ILE A 133 -3.16 -17.70 6.18
CA ILE A 133 -2.40 -16.43 6.09
C ILE A 133 -3.03 -15.36 6.99
N GLN A 134 -4.35 -15.19 6.95
CA GLN A 134 -5.05 -14.24 7.82
C GLN A 134 -4.81 -14.55 9.31
N SER A 135 -4.82 -15.83 9.70
CA SER A 135 -4.49 -16.22 11.07
C SER A 135 -3.06 -15.84 11.45
N LEU A 136 -2.08 -16.08 10.58
CA LEU A 136 -0.69 -15.66 10.82
C LEU A 136 -0.56 -14.14 10.97
N GLN A 137 -1.28 -13.37 10.15
CA GLN A 137 -1.30 -11.90 10.22
C GLN A 137 -1.96 -11.40 11.51
N GLN A 138 -3.02 -12.06 12.00
CA GLN A 138 -3.66 -11.73 13.27
C GLN A 138 -2.73 -11.92 14.46
N PHE A 139 -1.88 -12.96 14.44
CA PHE A 139 -0.88 -13.22 15.48
C PHE A 139 0.45 -12.48 15.26
N GLY A 140 0.54 -11.59 14.27
CA GLY A 140 1.75 -10.81 13.99
C GLY A 140 2.92 -11.61 13.43
N MET A 141 2.68 -12.84 12.95
CA MET A 141 3.70 -13.69 12.30
C MET A 141 3.94 -13.31 10.84
N LEU A 142 2.97 -12.65 10.20
CA LEU A 142 3.07 -12.10 8.85
C LEU A 142 2.62 -10.63 8.83
N PRO A 143 3.13 -9.81 7.89
CA PRO A 143 2.69 -8.43 7.77
C PRO A 143 1.22 -8.39 7.37
N LYS A 144 0.46 -7.47 7.98
CA LYS A 144 -0.90 -7.17 7.52
C LYS A 144 -0.85 -6.57 6.11
N PHE A 145 -1.93 -6.77 5.36
CA PHE A 145 -2.09 -6.08 4.09
C PHE A 145 -2.05 -4.55 4.33
N PRO A 146 -1.36 -3.77 3.48
CA PRO A 146 -1.30 -2.31 3.64
C PRO A 146 -2.69 -1.68 3.71
N GLU A 147 -2.86 -0.71 4.61
CA GLU A 147 -4.11 0.02 4.75
C GLU A 147 -4.30 1.00 3.59
N GLY A 148 -5.57 1.22 3.22
CA GLY A 148 -5.99 2.19 2.23
C GLY A 148 -6.43 1.57 0.91
N ARG A 149 -7.00 2.43 0.06
CA ARG A 149 -7.59 2.04 -1.21
C ARG A 149 -6.51 1.68 -2.21
N MET A 150 -6.65 0.52 -2.84
CA MET A 150 -5.78 0.07 -3.91
C MET A 150 -6.06 0.86 -5.20
N PHE A 151 -5.01 1.14 -5.96
CA PHE A 151 -5.11 1.91 -7.20
C PHE A 151 -3.97 1.56 -8.14
N SER A 152 -4.19 1.73 -9.45
CA SER A 152 -3.15 1.52 -10.46
C SER A 152 -1.94 2.44 -10.22
N PRO A 153 -0.70 1.96 -10.37
CA PRO A 153 -0.29 0.64 -10.88
C PRO A 153 -0.18 -0.46 -9.81
N TYR A 154 -0.72 -0.25 -8.61
CA TYR A 154 -0.45 -1.11 -7.46
C TYR A 154 -1.57 -2.09 -7.10
N GLY A 155 -2.79 -1.87 -7.63
CA GLY A 155 -4.00 -2.69 -7.40
C GLY A 155 -4.18 -3.83 -8.38
#